data_AF-A0A2M6WL97-F1
#
_entry.id   AF-A0A2M6WL97-F1
#
_cell.length_a   1.000
_cell.length_b   1.000
_cell.length_c   1.000
_cell.angle_alpha   90.00
_cell.angle_beta   90.00
_cell.angle_gamma   90.00
#
_symmetry.space_group_name_H-M   'P 1'
#
loop_
_entity.id
_entity.type
_entity.pdbx_description
1 polymer ?
#
loop_
_entity_poly.entity_id
_entity_poly.type
_entity_poly.pdbx_seq_one_letter_code
_entity_poly.pdbx_strand_id
1 'polypeptide(L)'
;MIIKYIIPIISIAGLFIFINWLRKSRKKLRLRRKILKIIFNFGDSMDKEKIAQSLATQKIIAPKDLMLFLWTMSTDGLLEKIQKRKEWMFSLTEAGKKLLPKQKKEIILEAEMLSKGGEKR
;
A
#
# COMPACT_ATOMS: atom_id res chain seq x y z
N MET A 1 -30.76 39.18 -15.70
CA MET A 1 -30.13 38.19 -16.60
C MET A 1 -28.68 37.81 -16.26
N ILE A 2 -27.98 38.51 -15.34
CA ILE A 2 -26.55 38.26 -15.05
C ILE A 2 -26.29 37.10 -14.06
N ILE A 3 -27.24 36.80 -13.16
CA ILE A 3 -27.06 35.78 -12.10
C ILE A 3 -26.99 34.33 -12.66
N LYS A 4 -27.57 34.06 -13.85
CA LYS A 4 -27.55 32.72 -14.47
C LYS A 4 -26.15 32.26 -14.93
N TYR A 5 -25.21 33.18 -15.15
CA TYR A 5 -23.88 32.85 -15.70
C TYR A 5 -22.79 32.67 -14.63
N ILE A 6 -23.01 33.13 -13.40
CA ILE A 6 -22.03 33.04 -12.30
C ILE A 6 -22.03 31.65 -11.65
N ILE A 7 -23.21 31.04 -11.53
CA ILE A 7 -23.42 29.71 -10.95
C ILE A 7 -22.61 28.59 -11.67
N PRO A 8 -22.58 28.50 -13.01
CA PRO A 8 -21.78 27.47 -13.68
C PRO A 8 -20.27 27.66 -13.46
N ILE A 9 -19.77 28.89 -13.35
CA ILE A 9 -18.34 29.18 -13.13
C ILE A 9 -17.89 28.71 -11.74
N ILE A 10 -18.70 28.98 -10.70
CA ILE A 10 -18.43 28.51 -9.33
C ILE A 10 -18.47 26.98 -9.26
N SER A 11 -19.38 26.34 -9.99
CA SER A 11 -19.49 24.88 -10.05
C SER A 11 -18.26 24.23 -10.70
N ILE A 12 -17.72 24.83 -11.78
CA ILE A 12 -16.51 24.35 -12.46
C ILE A 12 -15.26 24.52 -11.58
N ALA A 13 -15.13 25.66 -10.89
CA ALA A 13 -14.01 25.90 -9.97
C ALA A 13 -14.04 24.91 -8.78
N GLY A 14 -15.21 24.68 -8.21
CA GLY A 14 -15.42 23.67 -7.15
C GLY A 14 -15.09 22.26 -7.62
N LEU A 15 -15.49 21.90 -8.85
CA LEU A 15 -15.17 20.61 -9.46
C LEU A 15 -13.65 20.43 -9.65
N PHE A 16 -12.94 21.48 -10.07
CA PHE A 16 -11.49 21.46 -10.21
C PHE A 16 -10.76 21.24 -8.89
N ILE A 17 -11.18 21.93 -7.82
CA ILE A 17 -10.62 21.76 -6.48
C ILE A 17 -10.90 20.34 -5.98
N PHE A 18 -12.12 19.84 -6.15
CA PHE A 18 -12.51 18.49 -5.76
C PHE A 18 -11.66 17.42 -6.49
N ILE A 19 -11.46 17.56 -7.80
CA ILE A 19 -10.61 16.64 -8.59
C ILE A 19 -9.15 16.69 -8.12
N ASN A 20 -8.61 17.87 -7.83
CA ASN A 20 -7.24 18.01 -7.34
C ASN A 20 -7.05 17.38 -5.95
N TRP A 21 -8.04 17.53 -5.07
CA TRP A 21 -8.06 16.86 -3.77
C TRP A 21 -8.13 15.34 -3.92
N LEU A 22 -9.00 14.84 -4.79
CA LEU A 22 -9.12 13.41 -5.10
C LEU A 22 -7.80 12.83 -5.63
N ARG A 23 -7.11 13.57 -6.52
CA ARG A 23 -5.83 13.17 -7.11
C ARG A 23 -4.71 13.13 -6.07
N LYS A 24 -4.67 14.08 -5.13
CA LYS A 24 -3.70 14.09 -4.01
C LYS A 24 -3.93 12.93 -3.05
N SER A 25 -5.19 12.63 -2.73
CA SER A 25 -5.56 11.49 -1.86
C SER A 25 -5.16 10.13 -2.45
N ARG A 26 -5.39 9.92 -3.76
CA ARG A 26 -5.02 8.67 -4.44
C ARG A 26 -3.51 8.39 -4.45
N LYS A 27 -2.65 9.42 -4.53
CA LYS A 27 -1.19 9.25 -4.48
C LYS A 27 -0.72 8.64 -3.14
N LYS A 28 -1.29 9.11 -2.02
CA LYS A 28 -0.99 8.59 -0.67
C LYS A 28 -1.40 7.12 -0.52
N LEU A 29 -2.56 6.76 -1.09
CA LEU A 29 -3.06 5.38 -1.07
C LEU A 29 -2.18 4.41 -1.89
N ARG A 30 -1.69 4.83 -3.07
CA ARG A 30 -0.78 4.01 -3.88
C ARG A 30 0.52 3.69 -3.16
N LEU A 31 1.09 4.68 -2.46
CA LEU A 31 2.33 4.52 -1.71
C LEU A 31 2.16 3.53 -0.56
N ARG A 32 1.08 3.66 0.22
CA ARG A 32 0.72 2.71 1.29
C ARG A 32 0.64 1.27 0.77
N ARG A 33 -0.10 1.05 -0.33
CA ARG A 33 -0.22 -0.29 -0.94
C ARG A 33 1.12 -0.86 -1.40
N LYS A 34 2.02 -0.04 -1.95
CA LYS A 34 3.35 -0.50 -2.36
C LYS A 34 4.19 -0.95 -1.15
N ILE A 35 4.18 -0.18 -0.07
CA ILE A 35 4.90 -0.52 1.18
C ILE A 35 4.34 -1.82 1.77
N LEU A 36 3.01 -1.94 1.88
CA LEU A 36 2.37 -3.18 2.35
C LEU A 36 2.76 -4.38 1.47
N LYS A 37 2.82 -4.20 0.14
CA LYS A 37 3.16 -5.27 -0.79
C LYS A 37 4.60 -5.75 -0.61
N ILE A 38 5.53 -4.82 -0.35
CA ILE A 38 6.93 -5.17 -0.07
C ILE A 38 7.00 -6.01 1.19
N ILE A 39 6.41 -5.57 2.30
CA ILE A 39 6.43 -6.32 3.56
C ILE A 39 5.77 -7.70 3.40
N PHE A 40 4.66 -7.78 2.66
CA PHE A 40 3.96 -9.05 2.38
C PHE A 40 4.82 -10.05 1.61
N ASN A 41 5.57 -9.58 0.61
CA ASN A 41 6.44 -10.44 -0.21
C ASN A 41 7.56 -11.11 0.61
N PHE A 42 7.90 -10.60 1.79
CA PHE A 42 8.94 -11.15 2.67
C PHE A 42 8.40 -12.04 3.81
N GLY A 43 7.11 -12.39 3.81
CA GLY A 43 6.54 -13.31 4.79
C GLY A 43 5.90 -12.62 5.99
N ASP A 44 5.16 -11.54 5.74
CA ASP A 44 4.34 -10.78 6.71
C ASP A 44 5.10 -9.96 7.76
N SER A 45 6.41 -10.14 7.95
CA SER A 45 7.22 -9.30 8.83
C SER A 45 8.57 -8.96 8.23
N MET A 46 9.03 -7.73 8.44
CA MET A 46 10.27 -7.26 7.84
C MET A 46 10.96 -6.22 8.72
N ASP A 47 12.28 -6.27 8.77
CA ASP A 47 13.10 -5.28 9.47
C ASP A 47 13.08 -3.94 8.73
N LYS A 48 13.08 -2.85 9.50
CA LYS A 48 13.14 -1.46 9.03
C LYS A 48 14.23 -1.26 7.98
N GLU A 49 15.44 -1.77 8.20
CA GLU A 49 16.57 -1.52 7.30
C GLU A 49 16.35 -2.18 5.94
N LYS A 50 15.84 -3.42 5.95
CA LYS A 50 15.49 -4.14 4.73
C LYS A 50 14.33 -3.49 3.99
N ILE A 51 13.32 -2.97 4.72
CA ILE A 51 12.23 -2.18 4.13
C ILE A 51 12.80 -0.93 3.46
N ALA A 52 13.72 -0.24 4.13
CA ALA A 52 14.37 0.95 3.60
C ALA A 52 15.16 0.67 2.32
N GLN A 53 15.95 -0.40 2.32
CA GLN A 53 16.73 -0.82 1.16
C GLN A 53 15.82 -1.21 -0.03
N SER A 54 14.73 -1.93 0.24
CA SER A 54 13.77 -2.35 -0.79
C SER A 54 12.98 -1.19 -1.39
N LEU A 55 12.71 -0.15 -0.61
CA LEU A 55 12.02 1.05 -1.07
C LEU A 55 12.94 2.05 -1.78
N ALA A 56 14.20 2.13 -1.34
CA ALA A 56 15.25 2.93 -1.97
C ALA A 56 15.58 2.41 -3.37
N THR A 57 15.73 1.09 -3.53
CA THR A 57 15.98 0.46 -4.84
C THR A 57 14.85 0.73 -5.84
N GLN A 58 13.60 0.77 -5.37
CA GLN A 58 12.44 1.07 -6.21
C GLN A 58 12.18 2.58 -6.39
N LYS A 59 13.03 3.46 -5.82
CA LYS A 59 12.86 4.93 -5.78
C LYS A 59 11.44 5.35 -5.36
N ILE A 60 10.82 4.58 -4.44
CA ILE A 60 9.42 4.78 -4.05
C ILE A 60 9.27 5.94 -3.07
N ILE A 61 10.23 6.08 -2.15
CA ILE A 61 10.21 7.10 -1.10
C ILE A 61 11.64 7.46 -0.70
N ALA A 62 11.85 8.70 -0.25
CA ALA A 62 13.13 9.08 0.35
C ALA A 62 13.30 8.39 1.72
N PRO A 63 14.50 7.92 2.09
CA PRO A 63 14.75 7.24 3.36
C PRO A 63 14.31 8.05 4.59
N LYS A 64 14.43 9.39 4.53
CA LYS A 64 13.99 10.31 5.59
C LYS A 64 12.48 10.28 5.84
N ASP A 65 11.68 10.08 4.80
CA ASP A 65 10.22 10.09 4.88
C ASP A 65 9.68 8.70 5.23
N LEU A 66 10.49 7.64 5.02
CA LEU A 66 10.10 6.26 5.28
C LEU A 66 9.67 6.03 6.72
N MET A 67 10.45 6.51 7.68
CA MET A 67 10.16 6.31 9.10
C MET A 67 8.81 6.92 9.48
N LEU A 68 8.53 8.12 8.98
CA LEU A 68 7.24 8.79 9.20
C LEU A 68 6.10 7.97 8.59
N PHE A 69 6.30 7.40 7.40
CA PHE A 69 5.29 6.58 6.73
C PHE A 69 5.04 5.25 7.46
N LEU A 70 6.08 4.54 7.89
CA LEU A 70 5.94 3.30 8.67
C LEU A 70 5.26 3.56 10.01
N TRP A 71 5.61 4.65 10.68
CA TRP A 71 4.94 5.05 11.91
C TRP A 71 3.46 5.38 11.67
N THR A 72 3.15 6.18 10.63
CA THR A 72 1.76 6.50 10.26
C THR A 72 0.96 5.23 9.94
N MET A 73 1.57 4.26 9.25
CA MET A 73 0.90 3.00 8.93
C MET A 73 0.71 2.13 10.17
N SER A 74 1.58 2.24 11.17
CA SER A 74 1.41 1.57 12.45
C SER A 74 0.31 2.21 13.30
N THR A 75 0.24 3.55 13.36
CA THR A 75 -0.86 4.26 14.03
C THR A 75 -2.20 4.01 13.36
N ASP A 76 -2.22 3.84 12.03
CA ASP A 76 -3.41 3.48 11.27
C ASP A 76 -3.80 2.00 11.44
N GLY A 77 -3.07 1.24 12.26
CA GLY A 77 -3.34 -0.18 12.54
C GLY A 77 -3.05 -1.12 11.37
N LEU A 78 -2.31 -0.67 10.35
CA LEU A 78 -1.94 -1.49 9.18
C LEU A 78 -0.65 -2.29 9.42
N LEU A 79 0.20 -1.79 10.31
CA LEU A 79 1.45 -2.42 10.70
C LEU A 79 1.55 -2.53 12.22
N GLU A 80 2.03 -3.65 12.70
CA GLU A 80 2.43 -3.84 14.08
C GLU A 80 3.93 -3.65 14.21
N LYS A 81 4.36 -2.86 15.19
CA LYS A 81 5.77 -2.58 15.44
C LYS A 81 6.25 -3.48 16.56
N ILE A 82 7.21 -4.35 16.25
CA ILE A 82 7.75 -5.34 17.19
C ILE A 82 9.23 -5.04 17.38
N GLN A 83 9.71 -5.01 18.63
CA GLN A 83 11.14 -4.89 18.91
C GLN A 83 11.71 -6.28 19.15
N LYS A 84 12.67 -6.70 18.33
CA LYS A 84 13.34 -8.01 18.45
C LYS A 84 14.84 -7.79 18.40
N ARG A 85 15.57 -8.26 19.44
CA ARG A 85 17.04 -8.17 19.51
C ARG A 85 17.61 -6.76 19.23
N LYS A 86 16.97 -5.72 19.78
CA LYS A 86 17.28 -4.29 19.58
C LYS A 86 16.97 -3.73 18.18
N GLU A 87 16.43 -4.53 17.26
CA GLU A 87 15.96 -4.08 15.95
C GLU A 87 14.45 -3.86 15.94
N TRP A 88 13.99 -2.91 15.12
CA TRP A 88 12.57 -2.62 14.95
C TRP A 88 12.03 -3.36 13.72
N MET A 89 11.20 -4.36 13.97
CA MET A 89 10.48 -5.09 12.95
C MET A 89 9.08 -4.51 12.76
N PHE A 90 8.59 -4.57 11.52
CA PHE A 90 7.23 -4.20 11.16
C PHE A 90 6.52 -5.43 10.58
N SER A 91 5.41 -5.81 11.21
CA SER A 91 4.55 -6.92 10.80
C SER A 91 3.25 -6.41 10.20
N LEU A 92 2.69 -7.10 9.22
CA LEU A 92 1.38 -6.79 8.66
C LEU A 92 0.27 -7.26 9.60
N THR A 93 -0.64 -6.34 9.94
CA THR A 93 -1.89 -6.69 10.62
C THR A 93 -2.91 -7.25 9.62
N GLU A 94 -3.98 -7.86 10.14
CA GLU A 94 -5.13 -8.28 9.32
C GLU A 94 -5.72 -7.12 8.50
N ALA A 95 -5.74 -5.90 9.05
CA ALA A 95 -6.18 -4.70 8.34
C ALA A 95 -5.22 -4.31 7.20
N GLY A 96 -3.90 -4.42 7.43
CA GLY A 96 -2.88 -4.21 6.39
C GLY A 96 -3.00 -5.21 5.26
N LYS A 97 -3.25 -6.49 5.57
CA LYS A 97 -3.46 -7.55 4.58
C LYS A 97 -4.71 -7.31 3.72
N LYS A 98 -5.81 -6.84 4.31
CA LYS A 98 -7.05 -6.50 3.56
C LYS A 98 -6.88 -5.38 2.55
N LEU A 99 -5.92 -4.46 2.75
CA LEU A 99 -5.62 -3.38 1.80
C LEU A 99 -4.79 -3.82 0.60
N LEU A 100 -4.17 -4.99 0.66
CA LEU A 100 -3.51 -5.58 -0.48
C LEU A 100 -4.58 -6.14 -1.43
N PRO A 101 -4.46 -5.91 -2.75
CA PRO A 101 -5.30 -6.64 -3.69
C PRO A 101 -5.06 -8.12 -3.42
N LYS A 102 -6.14 -8.92 -3.30
CA LYS A 102 -6.07 -10.39 -3.17
C LYS A 102 -5.07 -10.89 -4.22
N GLN A 103 -3.82 -11.13 -3.83
CA GLN A 103 -2.89 -11.78 -4.73
C GLN A 103 -3.47 -13.17 -4.88
N LYS A 104 -3.76 -13.52 -6.14
CA LYS A 104 -4.29 -14.80 -6.61
C LYS A 104 -3.38 -15.97 -6.19
N LYS A 105 -3.28 -16.23 -4.88
CA LYS A 105 -2.70 -17.47 -4.34
C LYS A 105 -3.56 -18.68 -4.72
N GLU A 106 -4.82 -18.46 -5.12
CA GLU A 106 -5.67 -19.48 -5.73
C GLU A 106 -5.11 -20.03 -7.05
N ILE A 107 -4.44 -19.23 -7.88
CA ILE A 107 -3.95 -19.71 -9.20
C ILE A 107 -2.70 -20.58 -9.07
N ILE A 108 -1.85 -20.36 -8.06
CA ILE A 108 -0.66 -21.18 -7.85
C ILE A 108 -1.06 -22.54 -7.26
N LEU A 109 -2.03 -22.56 -6.34
CA LEU A 109 -2.56 -23.81 -5.79
C LEU A 109 -3.33 -24.63 -6.84
N GLU A 110 -4.12 -23.98 -7.70
CA GLU A 110 -4.87 -24.64 -8.77
C GLU A 110 -3.96 -25.17 -9.89
N ALA A 111 -2.91 -24.43 -10.28
CA ALA A 111 -1.91 -24.92 -11.22
C ALA A 111 -1.06 -26.07 -10.66
N GLU A 112 -0.75 -26.05 -9.35
CA GLU A 112 -0.03 -27.15 -8.70
C GLU A 112 -0.91 -28.41 -8.53
N MET A 113 -2.21 -28.23 -8.28
CA MET A 113 -3.18 -29.33 -8.28
C MET A 113 -3.42 -29.90 -9.69
N LEU A 114 -3.45 -29.06 -10.73
CA LEU A 114 -3.54 -29.49 -12.13
C LEU A 114 -2.26 -30.18 -12.63
N SER A 115 -1.09 -29.78 -12.12
CA SER A 115 0.19 -30.41 -12.47
C SER A 115 0.42 -31.76 -11.77
N LYS A 116 -0.23 -32.03 -10.62
CA LYS A 116 -0.14 -33.31 -9.89
C LYS A 116 -1.19 -34.34 -10.32
N GLY A 117 -2.13 -33.96 -11.19
CA GLY A 117 -3.20 -34.85 -11.69
C GLY A 117 -2.83 -35.72 -12.91
N GLY A 118 -1.62 -35.58 -13.46
CA GLY A 118 -1.17 -36.27 -14.67
C GLY A 118 -0.12 -37.37 -14.46
N GLU A 119 0.25 -37.67 -13.22
CA GLU A 119 1.28 -38.66 -12.90
C GLU A 119 0.68 -39.84 -12.14
N LYS A 120 -0.08 -40.65 -12.86
CA LYS A 120 -0.29 -42.08 -12.55
C LYS A 120 0.31 -42.89 -13.68
N ARG A 121 1.64 -42.95 -13.67
CA ARG A 121 2.29 -44.26 -13.76
C ARG A 121 2.26 -44.89 -12.39
#